data_AF-A0A7S0H2M2-F1
#
_entry.id   AF-A0A7S0H2M2-F1
#
_cell.length_a   1.000
_cell.length_b   1.000
_cell.length_c   1.000
_cell.angle_alpha   90.00
_cell.angle_beta   90.00
_cell.angle_gamma   90.00
#
_symmetry.space_group_name_H-M   'P 1'
#
loop_
_entity.id
_entity.type
_entity.pdbx_description
1 polymer ?
#
loop_
_entity_poly.entity_id
_entity_poly.type
_entity_poly.pdbx_seq_one_letter_code
_entity_poly.pdbx_strand_id
1 'polypeptide(L)'
;AAATAAGRAPALAAAVASLARAELTSPCWMTRLSAVSALATVALRSGEPFRLQCYAALREARGAASPSGSGARAGKGAGGSSGFDACASELDRHVATLDHVYRGGARFRALRDRHGADPGSWPAASLAEVAGRHDVLLELACGVCFLPRGAYAPMGGDSRVFA
;
A
#
# COMPACT_ATOMS: atom_id res chain seq x y z
N ALA A 1 8.74 -3.53 19.86
CA ALA A 1 9.54 -3.98 18.69
C ALA A 1 9.61 -2.97 17.53
N ALA A 2 8.69 -2.00 17.38
CA ALA A 2 8.71 -1.05 16.25
C ALA A 2 9.88 -0.03 16.25
N ALA A 3 10.39 0.34 17.43
CA ALA A 3 11.45 1.34 17.57
C ALA A 3 12.81 0.91 16.97
N THR A 4 13.08 -0.39 16.86
CA THR A 4 14.39 -0.90 16.38
C THR A 4 14.49 -0.99 14.86
N ALA A 5 13.36 -0.99 14.12
CA ALA A 5 13.38 -1.08 12.66
C ALA A 5 13.42 0.30 11.99
N ALA A 6 12.71 1.30 12.52
CA ALA A 6 12.81 2.68 12.04
C ALA A 6 14.21 3.29 12.29
N GLY A 7 14.85 2.89 13.39
CA GLY A 7 16.24 3.27 13.69
C GLY A 7 17.28 2.70 12.71
N ARG A 8 16.96 1.64 11.96
CA ARG A 8 17.88 1.04 10.97
C ARG A 8 17.91 1.78 9.63
N ALA A 9 16.92 2.62 9.34
CA ALA A 9 16.82 3.37 8.09
C ALA A 9 16.28 4.79 8.33
N PRO A 10 17.03 5.65 9.05
CA PRO A 10 16.57 6.99 9.43
C PRO A 10 16.27 7.87 8.20
N ALA A 11 17.03 7.72 7.11
CA ALA A 11 16.79 8.44 5.87
C ALA A 11 15.43 8.07 5.24
N LEU A 12 15.07 6.78 5.24
CA LEU A 12 13.77 6.32 4.72
C LEU A 12 12.63 6.82 5.59
N ALA A 13 12.78 6.80 6.92
CA ALA A 13 11.78 7.36 7.84
C ALA A 13 11.54 8.86 7.58
N ALA A 14 12.61 9.65 7.42
CA ALA A 14 12.52 11.06 7.10
C ALA A 14 11.86 11.31 5.73
N ALA A 15 12.17 10.48 4.73
CA ALA A 15 11.54 10.54 3.42
C ALA A 15 10.04 10.25 3.49
N VAL A 16 9.62 9.16 4.16
CA VAL A 16 8.20 8.81 4.35
C VAL A 16 7.44 9.92 5.05
N ALA A 17 8.00 10.48 6.14
CA ALA A 17 7.37 11.59 6.85
C ALA A 17 7.25 12.85 5.97
N SER A 18 8.23 13.09 5.09
CA SER A 18 8.20 14.23 4.17
C SER A 18 7.17 14.04 3.06
N LEU A 19 7.04 12.82 2.53
CA LEU A 19 6.02 12.48 1.54
C LEU A 19 4.60 12.59 2.13
N ALA A 20 4.35 12.03 3.31
CA ALA A 20 3.05 12.11 3.99
C ALA A 20 2.64 13.56 4.27
N ARG A 21 3.59 14.42 4.64
CA ARG A 21 3.34 15.86 4.78
C ARG A 21 3.05 16.52 3.43
N ALA A 22 3.85 16.24 2.41
CA ALA A 22 3.70 16.84 1.08
C ALA A 22 2.36 16.49 0.43
N GLU A 23 1.90 15.25 0.60
CA GLU A 23 0.58 14.76 0.16
C GLU A 23 -0.56 15.60 0.73
N LEU A 24 -0.48 16.00 2.00
CA LEU A 24 -1.56 16.72 2.68
C LEU A 24 -1.47 18.24 2.53
N THR A 25 -0.25 18.80 2.58
CA THR A 25 -0.06 20.24 2.77
C THR A 25 0.48 20.96 1.54
N SER A 26 0.95 20.26 0.50
CA SER A 26 1.50 20.94 -0.67
C SER A 26 0.41 21.69 -1.42
N PRO A 27 0.63 22.97 -1.80
CA PRO A 27 -0.33 23.70 -2.62
C PRO A 27 -0.40 23.15 -4.05
N CYS A 28 0.69 22.57 -4.55
CA CYS A 28 0.77 22.01 -5.90
C CYS A 28 0.16 20.60 -5.95
N TRP A 29 -0.88 20.41 -6.77
CA TRP A 29 -1.54 19.11 -6.92
C TRP A 29 -0.63 18.02 -7.50
N MET A 30 0.28 18.38 -8.40
CA MET A 30 1.24 17.43 -8.97
C MET A 30 2.20 16.90 -7.91
N THR A 31 2.62 17.75 -6.96
CA THR A 31 3.46 17.35 -5.83
C THR A 31 2.69 16.39 -4.92
N ARG A 32 1.41 16.65 -4.63
CA ARG A 32 0.57 15.73 -3.86
C ARG A 32 0.46 14.38 -4.55
N LEU A 33 0.14 14.37 -5.85
CA LEU A 33 0.01 13.14 -6.63
C LEU A 33 1.32 12.32 -6.67
N SER A 34 2.45 13.02 -6.81
CA SER A 34 3.78 12.39 -6.77
C SER A 34 4.08 11.78 -5.39
N ALA A 35 3.66 12.46 -4.32
CA ALA A 35 3.79 11.95 -2.96
C ALA A 35 2.94 10.70 -2.71
N VAL A 36 1.68 10.70 -3.17
CA VAL A 36 0.78 9.53 -3.13
C VAL A 36 1.43 8.33 -3.83
N SER A 37 1.90 8.53 -5.07
CA SER A 37 2.53 7.47 -5.87
C SER A 37 3.81 6.94 -5.22
N ALA A 38 4.62 7.83 -4.64
CA ALA A 38 5.84 7.47 -3.94
C ALA A 38 5.54 6.67 -2.66
N LEU A 39 4.53 7.08 -1.87
CA LEU A 39 4.11 6.33 -0.67
C LEU A 39 3.59 4.94 -1.04
N ALA A 40 2.81 4.81 -2.11
CA ALA A 40 2.35 3.50 -2.58
C ALA A 40 3.53 2.61 -3.03
N THR A 41 4.53 3.19 -3.69
CA THR A 41 5.76 2.49 -4.07
C THR A 41 6.54 2.01 -2.84
N VAL A 42 6.72 2.87 -1.84
CA VAL A 42 7.40 2.51 -0.58
C VAL A 42 6.62 1.42 0.14
N ALA A 43 5.30 1.50 0.16
CA ALA A 43 4.44 0.49 0.77
C ALA A 43 4.62 -0.90 0.11
N LEU A 44 4.68 -0.96 -1.22
CA LEU A 44 4.86 -2.21 -1.95
C LEU A 44 6.28 -2.80 -1.82
N ARG A 45 7.30 -1.96 -1.75
CA ARG A 45 8.72 -2.38 -1.80
C ARG A 45 9.39 -2.57 -0.45
N SER A 46 8.81 -2.02 0.61
CA SER A 46 9.43 -2.02 1.95
C SER A 46 8.83 -3.10 2.85
N GLY A 47 9.63 -3.58 3.79
CA GLY A 47 9.13 -4.36 4.92
C GLY A 47 8.47 -3.48 6.00
N GLU A 48 8.12 -4.11 7.11
CA GLU A 48 7.70 -3.37 8.31
C GLU A 48 8.87 -2.56 8.90
N PRO A 49 8.62 -1.33 9.41
CA PRO A 49 7.31 -0.71 9.64
C PRO A 49 6.80 0.18 8.50
N PHE A 50 7.65 0.47 7.51
CA PHE A 50 7.37 1.48 6.48
C PHE A 50 6.17 1.12 5.61
N ARG A 51 5.97 -0.19 5.39
CA ARG A 51 4.79 -0.73 4.69
C ARG A 51 3.47 -0.22 5.29
N LEU A 52 3.27 -0.41 6.60
CA LEU A 52 2.05 -0.01 7.28
C LEU A 52 1.96 1.51 7.48
N GLN A 53 3.09 2.18 7.71
CA GLN A 53 3.11 3.64 7.85
C GLN A 53 2.64 4.34 6.58
N CYS A 54 3.15 3.93 5.41
CA CYS A 54 2.75 4.52 4.13
C CYS A 54 1.28 4.22 3.81
N TYR A 55 0.83 2.98 4.07
CA TYR A 55 -0.57 2.62 3.87
C TYR A 55 -1.52 3.40 4.79
N ALA A 56 -1.15 3.62 6.05
CA ALA A 56 -1.93 4.44 6.98
C ALA A 56 -2.04 5.89 6.49
N ALA A 57 -0.93 6.50 6.07
CA ALA A 57 -0.91 7.86 5.52
C ALA A 57 -1.84 8.01 4.30
N LEU A 58 -1.76 7.08 3.34
CA LEU A 58 -2.64 7.06 2.17
C LEU A 58 -4.13 6.93 2.54
N ARG A 59 -4.45 6.16 3.57
CA ARG A 59 -5.84 6.01 4.05
C ARG A 59 -6.36 7.26 4.76
N GLU A 60 -5.51 7.93 5.53
CA GLU A 60 -5.85 9.20 6.17
C GLU A 60 -6.10 10.28 5.10
N ALA A 61 -5.24 10.36 4.09
CA ALA A 61 -5.42 11.26 2.96
C ALA A 61 -6.69 10.96 2.16
N ARG A 62 -6.98 9.69 1.89
CA ARG A 62 -8.25 9.26 1.26
C ARG A 62 -9.48 9.68 2.08
N GLY A 63 -9.39 9.59 3.41
CA GLY A 63 -10.44 10.05 4.31
C GLY A 63 -10.64 11.57 4.25
N ALA A 64 -9.55 12.33 4.17
CA ALA A 64 -9.58 13.78 4.00
C ALA A 64 -10.11 14.23 2.61
N ALA A 65 -9.94 13.39 1.58
CA ALA A 65 -10.48 13.61 0.23
C ALA A 65 -11.99 13.42 0.12
N SER A 66 -12.59 12.62 1.02
CA SER A 66 -13.96 12.16 0.85
C SER A 66 -14.97 13.28 1.18
N PRO A 67 -15.93 13.58 0.29
CA PRO A 67 -16.86 14.71 0.45
C PRO A 67 -17.81 14.60 1.65
N SER A 68 -17.97 13.39 2.23
CA SER A 68 -18.84 13.15 3.39
C SER A 68 -18.15 13.34 4.76
N GLY A 69 -16.87 13.75 4.80
CA GLY A 69 -16.07 13.87 6.02
C GLY A 69 -15.99 15.27 6.66
N SER A 70 -16.49 16.34 6.02
CA SER A 70 -16.34 17.70 6.55
C SER A 70 -17.45 18.06 7.55
N GLY A 71 -17.45 17.40 8.71
CA GLY A 71 -18.24 17.82 9.87
C GLY A 71 -17.70 19.05 10.60
N ALA A 72 -16.50 19.56 10.26
CA ALA A 72 -15.97 20.78 10.83
C ALA A 72 -14.93 21.39 9.89
N ARG A 73 -14.97 22.72 9.73
CA ARG A 73 -14.12 23.58 8.85
C ARG A 73 -14.68 23.87 7.46
N ALA A 74 -15.99 24.12 7.36
CA ALA A 74 -16.49 25.05 6.35
C ALA A 74 -16.23 26.50 6.81
N GLY A 75 -14.96 26.92 6.75
CA GLY A 75 -14.58 28.32 6.76
C GLY A 75 -14.94 28.91 5.40
N LYS A 76 -16.05 29.63 5.36
CA LYS A 76 -16.62 30.28 4.17
C LYS A 76 -15.61 31.26 3.57
N GLY A 77 -15.01 30.92 2.43
CA GLY A 77 -14.10 31.80 1.69
C GLY A 77 -13.72 31.22 0.33
N ALA A 78 -14.35 31.74 -0.73
CA ALA A 78 -13.93 31.74 -2.13
C ALA A 78 -13.53 30.42 -2.83
N GLY A 79 -14.46 29.85 -3.59
CA GLY A 79 -14.24 29.56 -5.02
C GLY A 79 -13.12 28.60 -5.47
N GLY A 80 -12.60 27.71 -4.64
CA GLY A 80 -11.64 26.70 -5.07
C GLY A 80 -12.26 25.30 -5.08
N SER A 81 -12.27 24.63 -6.23
CA SER A 81 -12.20 23.16 -6.25
C SER A 81 -11.14 22.77 -5.22
N SER A 82 -11.50 21.96 -4.23
CA SER A 82 -10.51 21.50 -3.28
C SER A 82 -9.46 20.79 -4.13
N GLY A 83 -8.21 21.27 -4.15
CA GLY A 83 -7.18 20.64 -4.98
C GLY A 83 -6.99 19.15 -4.64
N PHE A 84 -7.55 18.71 -3.52
CA PHE A 84 -7.62 17.34 -3.07
C PHE A 84 -8.46 16.43 -3.98
N ASP A 85 -9.53 16.95 -4.61
CA ASP A 85 -10.39 16.18 -5.52
C ASP A 85 -9.59 15.59 -6.70
N ALA A 86 -8.60 16.33 -7.20
CA ALA A 86 -7.74 15.89 -8.30
C ALA A 86 -6.86 14.66 -7.96
N CYS A 87 -6.68 14.34 -6.67
CA CYS A 87 -5.92 13.19 -6.20
C CYS A 87 -6.81 12.04 -5.72
N ALA A 88 -8.13 12.23 -5.62
CA ALA A 88 -9.04 11.26 -4.99
C ALA A 88 -9.07 9.91 -5.72
N SER A 89 -9.15 9.92 -7.06
CA SER A 89 -9.15 8.68 -7.85
C SER A 89 -7.84 7.91 -7.77
N GLU A 90 -6.71 8.62 -7.71
CA GLU A 90 -5.39 7.99 -7.56
C GLU A 90 -5.18 7.44 -6.15
N LEU A 91 -5.65 8.16 -5.13
CA LEU A 91 -5.71 7.66 -3.75
C LEU A 91 -6.55 6.38 -3.66
N ASP A 92 -7.74 6.38 -4.23
CA ASP A 92 -8.62 5.21 -4.29
C ASP A 92 -7.93 4.03 -4.96
N ARG A 93 -7.29 4.26 -6.12
CA ARG A 93 -6.57 3.23 -6.86
C ARG A 93 -5.43 2.62 -6.05
N HIS A 94 -4.59 3.47 -5.43
CA HIS A 94 -3.44 3.00 -4.66
C HIS A 94 -3.87 2.28 -3.37
N VAL A 95 -4.85 2.81 -2.65
CA VAL A 95 -5.39 2.16 -1.44
C VAL A 95 -6.03 0.83 -1.78
N ALA A 96 -6.85 0.76 -2.84
CA ALA A 96 -7.46 -0.50 -3.29
C ALA A 96 -6.40 -1.55 -3.68
N THR A 97 -5.35 -1.13 -4.40
CA THR A 97 -4.25 -2.02 -4.77
C THR A 97 -3.55 -2.59 -3.53
N LEU A 98 -3.22 -1.73 -2.55
CA LEU A 98 -2.59 -2.17 -1.30
C LEU A 98 -3.52 -3.07 -0.48
N ASP A 99 -4.83 -2.78 -0.44
CA ASP A 99 -5.83 -3.64 0.20
C ASP A 99 -5.83 -5.06 -0.39
N HIS A 100 -5.80 -5.18 -1.73
CA HIS A 100 -5.74 -6.47 -2.40
C HIS A 100 -4.46 -7.24 -2.06
N VAL A 101 -3.31 -6.56 -2.09
CA VAL A 101 -2.00 -7.16 -1.77
C VAL A 101 -1.98 -7.65 -0.31
N TYR A 102 -2.41 -6.82 0.64
CA TYR A 102 -2.38 -7.16 2.06
C TYR A 102 -3.40 -8.24 2.43
N ARG A 103 -4.61 -8.19 1.84
CA ARG A 103 -5.59 -9.28 1.97
C ARG A 103 -5.07 -10.58 1.36
N GLY A 104 -4.34 -10.50 0.26
CA GLY A 104 -3.63 -11.64 -0.32
C GLY A 104 -2.63 -12.27 0.63
N GLY A 105 -1.74 -11.47 1.21
CA GLY A 105 -0.80 -11.94 2.22
C GLY A 105 -1.47 -12.46 3.50
N ALA A 106 -2.62 -11.91 3.89
CA ALA A 106 -3.41 -12.45 5.00
C ALA A 106 -4.04 -13.81 4.64
N ARG A 107 -4.57 -13.96 3.43
CA ARG A 107 -5.15 -15.22 2.93
C ARG A 107 -4.10 -16.31 2.83
N PHE A 108 -2.92 -16.00 2.29
CA PHE A 108 -1.79 -16.92 2.25
C PHE A 108 -1.38 -17.39 3.65
N ARG A 109 -1.25 -16.47 4.60
CA ARG A 109 -0.95 -16.82 6.01
C ARG A 109 -2.01 -17.75 6.60
N ALA A 110 -3.29 -17.47 6.38
CA ALA A 110 -4.37 -18.34 6.87
C ALA A 110 -4.34 -19.75 6.26
N LEU A 111 -4.01 -19.88 4.96
CA LEU A 111 -3.82 -21.20 4.33
C LEU A 111 -2.60 -21.93 4.90
N ARG A 112 -1.51 -21.20 5.13
CA ARG A 112 -0.29 -21.75 5.75
C ARG A 112 -0.50 -22.19 7.18
N ASP A 113 -1.25 -21.44 7.97
CA ASP A 113 -1.59 -21.82 9.35
C ASP A 113 -2.45 -23.10 9.38
N ARG A 114 -3.22 -23.36 8.32
CA ARG A 114 -4.05 -24.55 8.17
C ARG A 114 -3.29 -25.78 7.66
N HIS A 115 -2.40 -25.61 6.69
CA HIS A 115 -1.77 -26.71 5.95
C HIS A 115 -0.30 -26.92 6.30
N GLY A 116 0.31 -25.99 7.04
CA GLY A 116 1.72 -26.00 7.38
C GLY A 116 2.60 -25.31 6.33
N ALA A 117 3.91 -25.37 6.55
CA ALA A 117 4.90 -24.68 5.72
C ALA A 117 5.37 -25.49 4.50
N ASP A 118 5.06 -26.77 4.42
CA ASP A 118 5.45 -27.65 3.32
C ASP A 118 4.42 -27.59 2.18
N PRO A 119 4.76 -27.11 0.97
CA PRO A 119 3.84 -27.13 -0.16
C PRO A 119 3.36 -28.54 -0.55
N GLY A 120 4.17 -29.57 -0.30
CA GLY A 120 3.83 -30.95 -0.64
C GLY A 120 2.64 -31.51 0.14
N SER A 121 2.32 -30.93 1.30
CA SER A 121 1.17 -31.34 2.13
C SER A 121 -0.13 -30.64 1.75
N TRP A 122 -0.10 -29.66 0.85
CA TRP A 122 -1.27 -28.83 0.53
C TRP A 122 -2.16 -29.49 -0.52
N PRO A 123 -3.50 -29.33 -0.42
CA PRO A 123 -4.40 -29.70 -1.49
C PRO A 123 -4.09 -28.94 -2.78
N ALA A 124 -4.19 -29.63 -3.94
CA ALA A 124 -3.95 -29.02 -5.26
C ALA A 124 -4.78 -27.76 -5.50
N ALA A 125 -6.03 -27.72 -5.01
CA ALA A 125 -6.89 -26.54 -5.10
C ALA A 125 -6.32 -25.33 -4.32
N SER A 126 -5.73 -25.55 -3.14
CA SER A 126 -5.10 -24.49 -2.35
C SER A 126 -3.83 -23.97 -3.02
N LEU A 127 -3.03 -24.85 -3.62
CA LEU A 127 -1.84 -24.46 -4.40
C LEU A 127 -2.24 -23.63 -5.63
N ALA A 128 -3.25 -24.07 -6.39
CA ALA A 128 -3.78 -23.31 -7.51
C ALA A 128 -4.34 -21.94 -7.10
N GLU A 129 -5.00 -21.85 -5.93
CA GLU A 129 -5.47 -20.58 -5.38
C GLU A 129 -4.30 -19.61 -5.12
N VAL A 130 -3.21 -20.11 -4.52
CA VAL A 130 -2.03 -19.29 -4.22
C VAL A 130 -1.34 -18.84 -5.50
N ALA A 131 -1.10 -19.74 -6.45
CA ALA A 131 -0.47 -19.41 -7.73
C ALA A 131 -1.28 -18.37 -8.51
N GLY A 132 -2.58 -18.61 -8.71
CA GLY A 132 -3.44 -17.66 -9.43
C GLY A 132 -3.53 -16.30 -8.73
N ARG A 133 -3.52 -16.28 -7.39
CA ARG A 133 -3.50 -15.03 -6.63
C ARG A 133 -2.15 -14.32 -6.72
N HIS A 134 -1.04 -15.06 -6.78
CA HIS A 134 0.29 -14.49 -6.98
C HIS A 134 0.32 -13.66 -8.26
N ASP A 135 -0.09 -14.25 -9.38
CA ASP A 135 -0.05 -13.58 -10.70
C ASP A 135 -0.88 -12.31 -10.72
N VAL A 136 -2.13 -12.38 -10.23
CA VAL A 136 -3.03 -11.22 -10.19
C VAL A 136 -2.47 -10.10 -9.32
N LEU A 137 -1.94 -10.43 -8.12
CA LEU A 137 -1.38 -9.42 -7.23
C LEU A 137 -0.07 -8.85 -7.75
N LEU A 138 0.73 -9.66 -8.45
CA LEU A 138 1.97 -9.21 -9.08
C LEU A 138 1.67 -8.18 -10.18
N GLU A 139 0.70 -8.45 -11.05
CA GLU A 139 0.28 -7.50 -12.08
C GLU A 139 -0.28 -6.20 -11.49
N LEU A 140 -1.12 -6.30 -10.45
CA LEU A 140 -1.63 -5.11 -9.74
C LEU A 140 -0.48 -4.26 -9.15
N ALA A 141 0.50 -4.91 -8.51
CA ALA A 141 1.63 -4.22 -7.90
C ALA A 141 2.57 -3.60 -8.96
N CYS A 142 2.80 -4.30 -10.08
CA CYS A 142 3.57 -3.80 -11.22
C CYS A 142 2.89 -2.59 -11.89
N GLY A 143 1.56 -2.49 -11.84
CA GLY A 143 0.81 -1.31 -12.30
C GLY A 143 0.96 -0.06 -11.42
N VAL A 144 1.57 -0.19 -10.23
CA VAL A 144 1.89 0.95 -9.35
C VAL A 144 3.34 1.38 -9.51
N CYS A 145 4.27 0.43 -9.53
CA CYS A 145 5.70 0.72 -9.65
C CYS A 145 6.46 -0.45 -10.27
N PHE A 146 7.66 -0.19 -10.77
CA PHE A 146 8.53 -1.27 -11.26
C PHE A 146 8.89 -2.24 -10.12
N LEU A 147 8.60 -3.52 -10.35
CA LEU A 147 8.93 -4.63 -9.46
C LEU A 147 9.53 -5.77 -10.30
N PRO A 148 10.66 -6.37 -9.87
CA PRO A 148 11.25 -7.50 -10.58
C PRO A 148 10.35 -8.73 -10.42
N ARG A 149 9.60 -9.09 -11.48
CA ARG A 149 8.60 -10.17 -11.45
C ARG A 149 9.12 -11.49 -10.89
N GLY A 150 10.35 -11.89 -11.25
CA GLY A 150 10.96 -13.13 -10.74
C GLY A 150 11.46 -13.09 -9.29
N ALA A 151 11.44 -11.94 -8.63
CA ALA A 151 11.93 -11.78 -7.26
C ALA A 151 10.88 -11.17 -6.31
N TYR A 152 9.87 -10.46 -6.81
CA TYR A 152 8.85 -9.87 -5.97
C TYR A 152 7.82 -10.91 -5.54
N ALA A 153 7.47 -10.91 -4.25
CA ALA A 153 6.48 -11.83 -3.69
C ALA A 153 5.35 -11.03 -3.04
N PRO A 154 4.24 -10.77 -3.75
CA PRO A 154 3.18 -9.88 -3.27
C PRO A 154 2.51 -10.36 -1.98
N MET A 155 2.49 -11.68 -1.74
CA MET A 155 1.91 -12.26 -0.51
C MET A 155 2.92 -12.43 0.64
N GLY A 156 4.18 -12.04 0.43
CA GLY A 156 5.28 -12.16 1.40
C GLY A 156 6.35 -13.16 0.97
N GLY A 157 7.54 -13.07 1.57
CA GLY A 157 8.69 -13.90 1.20
C GLY A 157 8.43 -15.41 1.29
N ASP A 158 7.65 -15.83 2.28
CA ASP A 158 7.31 -17.23 2.51
C ASP A 158 6.41 -17.82 1.42
N SER A 159 5.71 -16.98 0.64
CA SER A 159 4.86 -17.45 -0.46
C SER A 159 5.65 -17.83 -1.72
N ARG A 160 6.96 -17.52 -1.79
CA ARG A 160 7.78 -17.76 -2.99
C ARG A 160 7.92 -19.24 -3.34
N VAL A 161 7.82 -20.13 -2.37
CA VAL A 161 7.92 -21.58 -2.60
C VAL A 161 6.58 -22.22 -3.02
N PHE A 162 5.50 -21.42 -3.02
CA PHE A 162 4.13 -21.84 -3.35
C PHE A 162 3.63 -21.23 -4.67
N ALA A 163 4.41 -20.35 -5.29
CA ALA A 163 4.08 -19.60 -6.49
C ALA A 163 4.97 -20.07 -7.65
#